data_AF-A0A455UGU2-F1
#
_entry.id   AF-A0A455UGU2-F1
#
_cell.length_a   1.000
_cell.length_b   1.000
_cell.length_c   1.000
_cell.angle_alpha   90.00
_cell.angle_beta   90.00
_cell.angle_gamma   90.00
#
_symmetry.space_group_name_H-M   'P 1'
#
loop_
_entity.id
_entity.type
_entity.pdbx_description
1 polymer ?
#
loop_
_entity_poly.entity_id
_entity_poly.type
_entity_poly.pdbx_seq_one_letter_code
_entity_poly.pdbx_strand_id
1 'polypeptide(L)' 'MESWIAEEDDNSVLRLAAAIERDSSHPIATAIVEHARQSGLNLPTATGSALWRGAVSQARWRVAS' A
#
# COMPACT_ATOMS: atom_id res chain seq x y z
N MET A 1 -12.83 -21.46 -8.39
CA MET A 1 -13.64 -20.41 -7.76
C MET A 1 -12.73 -19.69 -6.80
N GLU A 2 -12.38 -18.47 -7.13
CA GLU A 2 -11.24 -17.79 -6.55
C GLU A 2 -11.56 -17.34 -5.11
N SER A 3 -10.90 -17.94 -4.14
CA SER A 3 -10.96 -17.51 -2.73
C SER A 3 -9.98 -16.34 -2.54
N TRP A 4 -10.26 -15.22 -3.19
CA TRP A 4 -9.82 -13.91 -2.72
C TRP A 4 -11.00 -13.49 -1.84
N ILE A 5 -11.00 -13.68 -0.53
CA ILE A 5 -10.26 -12.93 0.47
C ILE A 5 -10.38 -13.82 1.72
N ALA A 6 -9.28 -14.40 2.18
CA ALA A 6 -9.29 -15.10 3.46
C ALA A 6 -9.52 -14.06 4.55
N GLU A 7 -10.63 -14.20 5.28
CA GLU A 7 -11.04 -13.48 6.49
C GLU A 7 -11.03 -11.94 6.35
N GLU A 8 -12.20 -11.33 6.56
CA GLU A 8 -12.44 -9.89 6.69
C GLU A 8 -11.79 -9.36 8.00
N ASP A 9 -10.49 -9.55 8.11
CA ASP A 9 -9.66 -9.25 9.27
C ASP A 9 -8.70 -8.11 8.87
N ASP A 10 -8.47 -7.15 9.76
CA ASP A 10 -7.58 -6.01 9.52
C ASP A 10 -6.18 -6.46 9.04
N ASN A 11 -5.74 -7.67 9.44
CA ASN A 11 -4.50 -8.26 8.97
C ASN A 11 -4.51 -8.58 7.47
N SER A 12 -5.66 -8.89 6.88
CA SER A 12 -5.80 -9.14 5.44
C SER A 12 -5.59 -7.87 4.62
N VAL A 13 -6.14 -6.75 5.08
CA VAL A 13 -5.92 -5.42 4.48
C VAL A 13 -4.46 -5.01 4.64
N LEU A 14 -3.90 -5.12 5.86
CA LEU A 14 -2.51 -4.78 6.14
C LEU A 14 -1.53 -5.62 5.32
N ARG A 15 -1.78 -6.93 5.21
CA ARG A 15 -0.94 -7.86 4.42
C ARG A 15 -0.93 -7.50 2.94
N LEU A 16 -2.09 -7.15 2.37
CA LEU A 16 -2.18 -6.77 0.96
C LEU A 16 -1.56 -5.40 0.71
N ALA A 17 -1.84 -4.41 1.55
CA ALA A 17 -1.25 -3.08 1.46
C ALA A 17 0.28 -3.14 1.52
N ALA A 18 0.83 -3.84 2.52
CA ALA A 18 2.27 -4.05 2.64
C ALA A 18 2.87 -4.81 1.44
N ALA A 19 2.13 -5.77 0.87
CA ALA A 19 2.60 -6.47 -0.33
C ALA A 19 2.76 -5.55 -1.54
N ILE A 20 1.83 -4.61 -1.73
CA ILE A 20 1.83 -3.62 -2.82
C ILE A 20 2.93 -2.56 -2.61
N GLU A 21 3.11 -2.10 -1.37
CA GLU A 21 3.98 -0.95 -1.05
C GLU A 21 5.47 -1.28 -0.91
N ARG A 22 5.88 -2.56 -0.96
CA ARG A 22 7.28 -2.98 -0.74
C ARG A 22 8.34 -2.27 -1.59
N ASP A 23 7.99 -1.81 -2.78
CA ASP A 23 8.93 -1.17 -3.72
C ASP A 23 8.78 0.36 -3.75
N SER A 24 7.91 0.93 -2.92
CA SER A 24 7.68 2.37 -2.82
C SER A 24 8.70 3.03 -1.91
N SER A 25 9.29 4.15 -2.35
CA SER A 25 10.24 4.94 -1.54
C SER A 25 9.55 5.93 -0.59
N HIS A 26 8.21 5.94 -0.54
CA HIS A 26 7.48 6.90 0.28
C HIS A 26 7.60 6.54 1.78
N PRO A 27 7.86 7.51 2.69
CA PRO A 27 8.03 7.19 4.11
C PRO A 27 6.83 6.46 4.75
N ILE A 28 5.62 6.74 4.27
CA ILE A 28 4.40 6.05 4.71
C ILE A 28 4.34 4.59 4.24
N ALA A 29 4.84 4.31 3.03
CA ALA A 29 4.93 2.95 2.50
C ALA A 29 5.88 2.10 3.35
N THR A 30 7.04 2.66 3.71
CA THR A 30 7.96 2.02 4.65
C THR A 30 7.28 1.70 5.99
N ALA A 31 6.52 2.65 6.55
CA ALA A 31 5.82 2.44 7.82
C ALA A 31 4.79 1.29 7.74
N ILE A 32 4.05 1.19 6.64
CA ILE A 32 3.08 0.10 6.42
C ILE A 32 3.79 -1.26 6.35
N VAL A 33 4.89 -1.35 5.57
CA VAL A 33 5.66 -2.58 5.41
C VAL A 33 6.30 -3.03 6.72
N GLU A 34 6.89 -2.09 7.46
CA GLU A 34 7.50 -2.38 8.77
C GLU A 34 6.45 -2.82 9.79
N HIS A 35 5.30 -2.16 9.85
CA HIS A 35 4.22 -2.57 10.74
C HIS A 35 3.74 -3.99 10.43
N ALA A 36 3.55 -4.32 9.15
CA ALA A 36 3.12 -5.66 8.76
C ALA A 36 4.15 -6.75 9.11
N ARG A 37 5.46 -6.44 9.00
CA ARG A 37 6.55 -7.33 9.46
C ARG A 37 6.53 -7.54 10.96
N GLN A 38 6.34 -6.46 11.73
CA GLN A 38 6.25 -6.52 13.19
C GLN A 38 5.03 -7.33 13.67
N SER A 39 3.93 -7.27 12.92
CA SER A 39 2.74 -8.11 13.14
C SER A 39 2.90 -9.57 12.71
N GLY A 40 4.08 -9.98 12.24
CA GLY A 40 4.38 -11.38 11.86
C GLY A 40 3.68 -11.85 10.60
N LEU A 41 3.18 -10.93 9.76
CA LEU A 41 2.41 -11.27 8.57
C LEU A 41 3.32 -11.77 7.44
N ASN A 42 2.93 -12.87 6.80
CA ASN A 42 3.59 -13.35 5.60
C ASN A 42 3.17 -12.50 4.40
N LEU A 43 4.10 -11.73 3.83
CA LEU A 43 3.84 -10.80 2.73
C LEU A 43 4.02 -11.50 1.37
N PRO A 44 2.93 -11.77 0.63
CA PRO A 44 3.02 -12.43 -0.68
C PRO A 44 3.76 -11.52 -1.67
N THR A 45 4.61 -12.03 -2.57
CA THR A 45 5.22 -11.23 -3.65
C THR A 45 4.14 -10.68 -4.60
N ALA A 46 4.07 -9.36 -4.75
CA ALA A 46 3.12 -8.72 -5.64
C ALA A 46 3.73 -8.68 -7.05
N THR A 47 3.35 -9.62 -7.91
CA THR A 47 3.74 -9.60 -9.32
C THR A 47 2.74 -8.75 -10.09
N GLY A 48 3.03 -7.45 -10.26
CA GLY A 48 2.21 -6.55 -11.06
C GLY A 48 2.00 -5.16 -10.46
N SER A 49 3.08 -4.43 -10.14
CA SER A 49 2.98 -2.99 -9.95
C SER A 49 2.81 -2.31 -11.32
N ALA A 50 1.57 -2.23 -11.80
CA ALA A 50 1.27 -1.32 -12.89
C ALA A 50 1.62 0.09 -12.40
N LEU A 51 2.72 0.64 -12.90
CA LEU A 51 3.16 2.01 -12.65
C LEU A 51 2.12 2.98 -13.23
N TRP A 52 1.01 3.18 -12.53
CA TRP A 52 0.25 4.41 -12.63
C TRP A 52 1.09 5.45 -11.90
N ARG A 53 2.00 6.10 -12.64
CA ARG A 53 2.65 7.32 -12.17
C ARG A 53 1.56 8.37 -11.98
N GLY A 54 0.98 8.41 -10.78
CA GLY A 54 0.25 9.56 -10.29
C GLY A 54 1.22 10.73 -10.29
N ALA A 55 1.16 11.55 -11.32
CA ALA A 55 1.75 12.87 -11.28
C ALA A 55 1.19 13.56 -10.03
N VAL A 56 2.05 13.88 -9.07
CA VAL A 56 1.70 14.78 -7.97
C VAL A 56 1.43 16.15 -8.57
N SER A 57 0.21 16.37 -9.04
CA SER A 57 -0.28 17.68 -9.42
C SER A 57 -0.56 18.45 -8.14
N GLN A 58 0.39 19.28 -7.71
CA GLN A 58 0.16 20.32 -6.70
C GLN A 58 -0.91 21.29 -7.25
N ALA A 59 -2.17 21.06 -6.91
CA ALA A 59 -3.23 22.04 -7.10
C ALA A 59 -3.08 23.10 -6.01
N ARG A 60 -2.29 24.13 -6.30
CA ARG A 60 -2.13 25.29 -5.42
C ARG A 60 -3.39 26.14 -5.51
N TRP A 61 -4.29 26.02 -4.55
CA TRP A 61 -5.40 26.95 -4.39
C TRP A 61 -4.82 28.31 -3.99
N ARG A 62 -4.92 29.30 -4.88
CA ARG A 62 -4.77 30.70 -4.53
C ARG A 62 -6.12 31.19 -4.03
N VAL A 63 -6.23 31.43 -2.72
CA VAL A 63 -7.14 32.46 -2.20
C VAL A 63 -6.81 33.76 -2.93
N ALA A 64 -7.72 34.23 -3.78
CA ALA A 64 -7.69 35.59 -4.28
C ALA A 64 -8.64 36.42 -3.40
N SER A 65 -8.03 37.41 -2.72
CA SER A 65 -8.57 38.64 -2.13
C SER A 65 -9.72 38.56 -1.13
#